data_AF-A0A8T2JAS0-F1
#
_entry.id   AF-A0A8T2JAS0-F1
#
_cell.length_a   1.000
_cell.length_b   1.000
_cell.length_c   1.000
_cell.angle_alpha   90.00
_cell.angle_beta   90.00
_cell.angle_gamma   90.00
#
_symmetry.space_group_name_H-M   'P 1'
#
loop_
_entity.id
_entity.type
_entity.pdbx_description
1 polymer ?
#
loop_
_entity_poly.entity_id
_entity_poly.type
_entity_poly.pdbx_seq_one_letter_code
_entity_poly.pdbx_strand_id
1 'polypeptide(L)'
;MAAPVFWLQTGLLCRVHGLCQAKRNIAFSQPVIQKIGNSLWKLGRLNHVAIAVPDLEKARSLYEIILGAQVSETVPLPEHGVYTVFVELGNTKLELLHPLGQNSPISGFLQKNKAGGLHHICIEVDNIKAAMASLKEKKIKILSEEPKIGAHGKPVVFLHPKDCDGVLVELEEA
;
A
#
# COMPACT_ATOMS: atom_id res chain seq x y z
N MET A 1 -31.25 11.09 -66.19
CA MET A 1 -32.04 11.68 -65.10
C MET A 1 -31.11 12.54 -64.28
N ALA A 2 -31.42 13.83 -64.23
CA ALA A 2 -30.60 14.89 -63.67
C ALA A 2 -31.08 15.23 -62.26
N ALA A 3 -30.15 15.56 -61.35
CA ALA A 3 -30.28 16.68 -60.41
C ALA A 3 -28.94 16.88 -59.64
N PRO A 4 -28.62 18.11 -59.21
CA PRO A 4 -27.24 18.58 -59.11
C PRO A 4 -26.76 18.83 -57.67
N VAL A 5 -25.45 18.72 -57.47
CA VAL A 5 -24.75 19.17 -56.26
C VAL A 5 -24.46 20.66 -56.40
N PHE A 6 -25.12 21.49 -55.59
CA PHE A 6 -24.91 22.93 -55.56
C PHE A 6 -23.61 23.26 -54.82
N TRP A 7 -22.73 23.97 -55.53
CA TRP A 7 -21.65 24.75 -54.96
C TRP A 7 -22.20 26.07 -54.40
N LEU A 8 -21.73 26.45 -53.21
CA LEU A 8 -21.63 27.86 -52.83
C LEU A 8 -20.29 28.08 -52.13
N GLN A 9 -19.45 28.79 -52.86
CA GLN A 9 -18.14 29.29 -52.50
C GLN A 9 -18.33 30.68 -51.87
N THR A 10 -17.65 30.94 -50.76
CA THR A 10 -17.15 32.23 -50.22
C THR A 10 -16.88 31.97 -48.74
N GLY A 11 -15.77 32.33 -48.11
CA GLY A 11 -14.82 33.36 -48.41
C GLY A 11 -13.73 33.31 -47.33
N LEU A 12 -12.57 33.78 -47.74
CA LEU A 12 -11.34 33.96 -47.01
C LEU A 12 -11.55 34.77 -45.71
N LEU A 13 -11.04 34.28 -44.57
CA LEU A 13 -10.45 35.14 -43.53
C LEU A 13 -9.55 34.33 -42.60
N CYS A 14 -8.25 34.47 -42.87
CA CYS A 14 -7.16 34.13 -41.99
C CYS A 14 -7.33 34.88 -40.65
N ARG A 15 -7.37 34.16 -39.53
CA ARG A 15 -7.16 34.76 -38.21
C ARG A 15 -6.30 33.83 -37.37
N VAL A 16 -5.00 34.00 -37.54
CA VAL A 16 -3.94 33.47 -36.66
C VAL A 16 -4.22 34.02 -35.26
N HIS A 17 -4.89 33.24 -34.40
CA HIS A 17 -4.94 33.54 -32.98
C HIS A 17 -3.75 32.88 -32.31
N GLY A 18 -2.94 33.73 -31.69
CA GLY A 18 -1.64 33.38 -31.15
C GLY A 18 -1.65 32.23 -30.16
N LEU A 19 -0.50 31.54 -30.15
CA LEU A 19 -0.06 30.69 -29.07
C LEU A 19 -0.09 31.48 -27.76
N CYS A 20 -1.18 31.37 -27.01
CA CYS A 20 -1.18 31.70 -25.60
C CYS A 20 -0.44 30.56 -24.90
N GLN A 21 0.88 30.71 -24.72
CA GLN A 21 1.63 29.85 -23.81
C GLN A 21 1.14 30.15 -22.40
N ALA A 22 0.18 29.35 -21.94
CA ALA A 22 -0.14 29.26 -20.53
C ALA A 22 1.11 28.72 -19.81
N LYS A 23 1.93 29.62 -19.26
CA LYS A 23 2.97 29.26 -18.30
C LYS A 23 2.27 28.57 -17.13
N ARG A 24 2.29 27.24 -17.10
CA ARG A 24 1.95 26.45 -15.92
C ARG A 24 2.99 26.81 -14.87
N ASN A 25 2.65 27.75 -13.99
CA ASN A 25 3.30 27.86 -12.69
C ASN A 25 2.98 26.58 -11.94
N ILE A 26 3.85 25.58 -12.06
CA ILE A 26 3.88 24.45 -11.15
C ILE A 26 4.43 25.02 -9.86
N ALA A 27 3.53 25.53 -9.02
CA ALA A 27 3.84 25.80 -7.63
C ALA A 27 4.14 24.43 -7.00
N PHE A 28 5.42 24.08 -6.90
CA PHE A 28 5.87 23.04 -6.00
C PHE A 28 5.43 23.50 -4.60
N SER A 29 4.32 22.96 -4.13
CA SER A 29 3.91 23.12 -2.74
C SER A 29 5.07 22.60 -1.89
N GLN A 30 5.66 23.48 -1.10
CA GLN A 30 6.65 23.07 -0.11
C GLN A 30 6.09 21.92 0.72
N PRO A 31 6.91 20.93 1.12
CA PRO A 31 6.43 19.91 2.03
C PRO A 31 5.92 20.62 3.27
N VAL A 32 4.66 20.41 3.59
CA VAL A 32 4.08 20.84 4.86
C VAL A 32 4.84 20.07 5.95
N ILE A 33 5.89 20.67 6.47
CA ILE A 33 6.52 20.22 7.71
C ILE A 33 5.48 20.49 8.79
N GLN A 34 4.63 19.51 9.07
CA GLN A 34 3.75 19.59 10.22
C GLN A 34 4.63 19.69 11.46
N LYS A 35 4.45 20.76 12.23
CA LYS A 35 4.94 20.88 13.61
C LYS A 35 4.20 19.83 14.45
N ILE A 36 4.63 18.57 14.39
CA ILE A 36 4.30 17.59 15.42
C ILE A 36 5.13 18.03 16.63
N GLY A 37 4.49 18.64 17.63
CA GLY A 37 5.16 19.03 18.87
C GLY A 37 5.94 17.84 19.42
N ASN A 38 7.25 18.01 19.64
CA ASN A 38 8.25 17.00 20.06
C ASN A 38 7.74 15.55 20.05
N SER A 39 7.44 15.02 18.86
CA SER A 39 7.20 13.59 18.74
C SER A 39 8.54 12.89 18.91
N LEU A 40 8.61 12.00 19.89
CA LEU A 40 9.80 11.17 20.15
C LEU A 40 10.00 10.08 19.08
N TRP A 41 9.19 10.10 18.01
CA TRP A 41 9.23 9.21 16.88
C TRP A 41 8.68 9.88 15.61
N LYS A 42 9.02 9.36 14.44
CA LYS A 42 8.60 9.82 13.11
C LYS A 42 8.00 8.67 12.32
N LEU A 43 6.95 8.98 11.56
CA LEU A 43 6.37 8.06 10.59
C LEU A 43 7.24 8.05 9.32
N GLY A 44 7.60 6.86 8.88
CA GLY A 44 8.44 6.60 7.73
C GLY A 44 7.66 6.28 6.46
N ARG A 45 8.30 5.49 5.58
CA ARG A 45 7.71 5.03 4.31
C ARG A 45 6.77 3.85 4.54
N LEU A 46 5.94 3.58 3.53
CA LEU A 46 5.22 2.31 3.43
C LEU A 46 6.23 1.19 3.16
N ASN A 47 6.32 0.24 4.08
CA ASN A 47 7.19 -0.93 3.94
C ASN A 47 6.57 -1.91 2.94
N HIS A 48 5.34 -2.34 3.21
CA HIS A 48 4.62 -3.26 2.34
C HIS A 48 3.09 -3.15 2.50
N VAL A 49 2.39 -3.76 1.55
CA VAL A 49 0.95 -4.03 1.63
C VAL A 49 0.74 -5.55 1.61
N ALA A 50 0.11 -6.07 2.65
CA ALA A 50 -0.12 -7.50 2.80
C ALA A 50 -1.45 -7.93 2.17
N ILE A 51 -1.41 -9.02 1.40
CA ILE A 51 -2.54 -9.62 0.70
C ILE A 51 -2.66 -11.06 1.17
N ALA A 52 -3.75 -11.41 1.83
CA ALA A 52 -4.04 -12.80 2.15
C ALA A 52 -4.58 -13.49 0.90
N VAL A 53 -3.98 -14.62 0.51
CA VAL A 53 -4.31 -15.35 -0.72
C VAL A 53 -4.73 -16.79 -0.42
N PRO A 54 -5.76 -17.32 -1.10
CA PRO A 54 -6.23 -18.70 -0.90
C PRO A 54 -5.31 -19.75 -1.53
N ASP A 55 -4.47 -19.34 -2.49
CA ASP A 55 -3.51 -20.19 -3.19
C ASP A 55 -2.26 -19.33 -3.47
N LEU A 56 -1.17 -19.66 -2.78
CA LEU A 56 0.06 -18.88 -2.83
C LEU A 56 0.79 -19.01 -4.17
N GLU A 57 0.84 -20.21 -4.74
CA GLU A 57 1.53 -20.48 -6.00
C GLU A 57 0.83 -19.82 -7.18
N LYS A 58 -0.51 -19.86 -7.19
CA LYS A 58 -1.31 -19.14 -8.18
C LYS A 58 -1.12 -17.63 -8.06
N ALA A 59 -1.10 -17.10 -6.84
CA ALA A 59 -0.89 -15.67 -6.62
C ALA A 59 0.52 -15.24 -7.02
N ARG A 60 1.56 -16.00 -6.64
CA ARG A 60 2.94 -15.79 -7.09
C ARG A 60 3.04 -15.76 -8.61
N SER A 61 2.50 -16.77 -9.28
CA SER A 61 2.51 -16.89 -10.75
C SER A 61 1.83 -15.70 -11.44
N LEU A 62 0.76 -15.15 -10.85
CA LEU A 62 0.11 -13.95 -11.38
C LEU A 62 1.08 -12.76 -11.40
N TYR A 63 1.75 -12.48 -10.28
CA TYR A 63 2.65 -11.33 -10.21
C TYR A 63 3.94 -11.55 -11.01
N GLU A 64 4.52 -12.75 -10.95
CA GLU A 64 5.79 -13.08 -11.60
C GLU A 64 5.65 -13.23 -13.12
N ILE A 65 4.74 -14.10 -13.57
CA ILE A 65 4.66 -14.51 -14.98
C ILE A 65 3.74 -13.61 -15.78
N ILE A 66 2.57 -13.25 -15.23
CA ILE A 66 1.55 -12.50 -15.97
C ILE A 66 1.83 -11.00 -15.91
N LEU A 67 2.17 -10.48 -14.73
CA LEU A 67 2.42 -9.05 -14.53
C LEU A 67 3.90 -8.66 -14.65
N GLY A 68 4.82 -9.64 -14.68
CA GLY A 68 6.24 -9.42 -14.94
C GLY A 68 7.01 -8.77 -13.79
N ALA A 69 6.52 -8.89 -12.55
CA ALA A 69 7.22 -8.39 -11.37
C ALA A 69 8.33 -9.35 -10.93
N GLN A 70 9.32 -8.82 -10.21
CA GLN A 70 10.27 -9.67 -9.49
C GLN A 70 9.59 -10.20 -8.23
N VAL A 71 9.58 -11.52 -8.06
CA VAL A 71 8.92 -12.19 -6.94
C VAL A 71 9.90 -13.11 -6.21
N SER A 72 9.87 -13.10 -4.89
CA SER A 72 10.76 -13.91 -4.05
C SER A 72 10.35 -15.39 -4.02
N GLU A 73 11.24 -16.22 -3.47
CA GLU A 73 10.86 -17.56 -3.04
C GLU A 73 9.83 -17.56 -1.91
N THR A 74 9.08 -18.65 -1.81
CA THR A 74 8.14 -18.91 -0.71
C THR A 74 8.92 -19.18 0.57
N VAL A 75 8.66 -18.39 1.61
CA VAL A 75 9.32 -18.52 2.92
C VAL A 75 8.30 -18.99 3.97
N PRO A 76 8.53 -20.12 4.65
CA PRO A 76 7.72 -20.51 5.80
C PRO A 76 8.08 -19.68 7.03
N LEU A 77 7.08 -19.13 7.71
CA LEU A 77 7.21 -18.42 8.98
C LEU A 77 6.35 -19.10 10.06
N PRO A 78 6.82 -20.22 10.66
CA PRO A 78 6.02 -21.00 11.61
C PRO A 78 5.58 -20.20 12.85
N GLU A 79 6.44 -19.31 13.35
CA GLU A 79 6.14 -18.45 14.50
C GLU A 79 4.98 -17.47 14.24
N HIS A 80 4.78 -17.12 12.96
CA HIS A 80 3.70 -16.27 12.48
C HIS A 80 2.50 -17.05 11.94
N GLY A 81 2.64 -18.36 11.77
CA GLY A 81 1.61 -19.21 11.19
C GLY A 81 1.28 -18.84 9.74
N VAL A 82 2.25 -18.35 8.96
CA VAL A 82 2.05 -18.03 7.54
C VAL A 82 3.22 -18.50 6.67
N TYR A 83 2.93 -18.76 5.40
CA TYR A 83 3.89 -18.65 4.32
C TYR A 83 3.85 -17.24 3.75
N THR A 84 4.99 -16.70 3.34
CA THR A 84 5.10 -15.38 2.73
C THR A 84 5.86 -15.44 1.40
N VAL A 85 5.47 -14.57 0.46
CA VAL A 85 6.15 -14.28 -0.80
C VAL A 85 6.14 -12.77 -1.01
N PHE A 86 7.29 -12.19 -1.38
CA PHE A 86 7.42 -10.76 -1.64
C PHE A 86 7.39 -10.46 -3.13
N VAL A 87 6.56 -9.51 -3.54
CA VAL A 87 6.54 -8.93 -4.88
C VAL A 87 7.22 -7.55 -4.81
N GLU A 88 8.33 -7.40 -5.52
CA GLU A 88 9.13 -6.17 -5.52
C GLU A 88 8.59 -5.19 -6.58
N LEU A 89 8.20 -3.98 -6.15
CA LEU A 89 7.66 -2.92 -7.01
C LEU A 89 8.59 -1.69 -7.11
N GLY A 90 9.77 -1.77 -6.53
CA GLY A 90 10.77 -0.70 -6.50
C GLY A 90 10.54 0.34 -5.41
N ASN A 91 9.33 0.90 -5.30
CA ASN A 91 9.01 1.90 -4.27
C ASN A 91 8.49 1.30 -2.95
N THR A 92 7.93 0.09 -3.01
CA THR A 92 7.40 -0.69 -1.88
C THR A 92 7.27 -2.16 -2.30
N LYS A 93 6.71 -2.99 -1.43
CA LYS A 93 6.48 -4.42 -1.68
C LYS A 93 5.01 -4.80 -1.50
N LEU A 94 4.60 -5.86 -2.19
CA LEU A 94 3.43 -6.62 -1.76
C LEU A 94 3.90 -7.85 -1.01
N GLU A 95 3.25 -8.14 0.11
CA GLU A 95 3.48 -9.37 0.86
C GLU A 95 2.29 -10.31 0.67
N LEU A 96 2.50 -11.42 -0.04
CA LEU A 96 1.46 -12.43 -0.26
C LEU A 96 1.51 -13.43 0.88
N LEU A 97 0.42 -13.53 1.64
CA LEU A 97 0.33 -14.37 2.82
C LEU A 97 -0.62 -15.53 2.60
N HIS A 98 -0.18 -16.73 2.98
CA HIS A 98 -1.01 -17.93 3.00
C HIS A 98 -0.90 -18.64 4.36
N PRO A 99 -2.00 -19.22 4.90
CA PRO A 99 -1.94 -19.91 6.18
C PRO A 99 -0.88 -21.01 6.24
N LEU A 100 -0.12 -21.05 7.33
CA LEU A 100 0.74 -22.16 7.71
C LEU A 100 0.27 -22.71 9.06
N GLY A 101 -0.12 -23.98 9.09
CA GLY A 101 -0.67 -24.62 10.27
C GLY A 101 -2.14 -24.29 10.54
N GLN A 102 -2.74 -24.99 11.51
CA GLN A 102 -4.18 -24.91 11.78
C GLN A 102 -4.60 -23.60 12.48
N ASN A 103 -3.67 -22.95 13.18
CA ASN A 103 -3.93 -21.77 14.01
C ASN A 103 -3.41 -20.46 13.37
N SER A 104 -3.30 -20.42 12.04
CA SER A 104 -2.84 -19.22 11.34
C SER A 104 -3.74 -18.01 11.66
N PRO A 105 -3.17 -16.83 11.95
CA PRO A 105 -3.94 -15.63 12.27
C PRO A 105 -4.82 -15.16 11.10
N ILE A 106 -4.45 -15.50 9.86
CA ILE A 106 -5.17 -15.09 8.65
C ILE A 106 -6.22 -16.11 8.19
N SER A 107 -6.31 -17.29 8.82
CA SER A 107 -7.32 -18.32 8.47
C SER A 107 -8.75 -17.79 8.55
N GLY A 108 -9.08 -17.05 9.61
CA GLY A 108 -10.40 -16.45 9.78
C GLY A 108 -10.71 -15.38 8.73
N PHE A 109 -9.70 -14.66 8.25
CA PHE A 109 -9.84 -13.69 7.17
C PHE A 109 -10.20 -14.40 5.84
N LEU A 110 -9.48 -15.46 5.49
CA LEU A 110 -9.74 -16.22 4.24
C LEU A 110 -11.06 -17.01 4.28
N GLN A 111 -11.53 -17.42 5.46
CA GLN A 111 -12.87 -18.01 5.60
C GLN A 111 -13.97 -17.02 5.21
N LYS A 112 -13.81 -15.74 5.57
CA LYS A 112 -14.74 -14.66 5.22
C LYS A 112 -14.53 -14.19 3.78
N ASN A 113 -13.27 -14.10 3.35
CA ASN A 113 -12.84 -13.61 2.05
C ASN A 113 -12.25 -14.75 1.22
N LYS A 114 -13.13 -15.63 0.70
CA LYS A 114 -12.72 -16.87 0.02
C LYS A 114 -11.80 -16.66 -1.20
N ALA A 115 -11.89 -15.50 -1.84
CA ALA A 115 -11.04 -15.14 -2.98
C ALA A 115 -9.70 -14.50 -2.57
N GLY A 116 -9.46 -14.29 -1.27
CA GLY A 116 -8.37 -13.46 -0.77
C GLY A 116 -8.74 -11.98 -0.64
N GLY A 117 -7.76 -11.15 -0.31
CA GLY A 117 -7.93 -9.70 -0.22
C GLY A 117 -6.80 -8.99 0.54
N LEU A 118 -6.83 -7.66 0.49
CA LEU A 118 -5.95 -6.79 1.27
C LEU A 118 -6.18 -7.05 2.76
N HIS A 119 -5.11 -7.41 3.47
CA HIS A 119 -5.18 -7.77 4.88
C HIS A 119 -4.74 -6.62 5.78
N HIS A 120 -3.56 -6.05 5.52
CA HIS A 120 -3.00 -4.97 6.31
C HIS A 120 -1.99 -4.14 5.50
N ILE A 121 -1.61 -3.00 6.04
CA ILE A 121 -0.49 -2.18 5.54
C ILE A 121 0.57 -2.09 6.63
N CYS A 122 1.84 -2.01 6.24
CA CYS A 122 2.95 -1.84 7.17
C CYS A 122 3.68 -0.53 6.90
N ILE A 123 3.82 0.30 7.93
CA ILE A 123 4.47 1.61 7.86
C ILE A 123 5.65 1.62 8.81
N GLU A 124 6.79 2.13 8.35
CA GLU A 124 8.00 2.20 9.17
C GLU A 124 7.89 3.31 10.22
N VAL A 125 8.54 3.09 11.37
CA VAL A 125 8.75 4.08 12.42
C VAL A 125 10.21 4.05 12.88
N ASP A 126 10.76 5.22 13.22
CA ASP A 126 12.16 5.34 13.66
C ASP A 126 12.41 4.92 15.12
N ASN A 127 11.34 4.74 15.91
CA ASN A 127 11.38 4.21 17.27
C ASN A 127 10.00 3.68 17.69
N ILE A 128 9.83 2.36 17.64
CA ILE A 128 8.57 1.67 17.89
C ILE A 128 8.12 1.80 19.34
N LYS A 129 9.05 1.82 20.31
CA LYS A 129 8.71 1.96 21.73
C LYS A 129 8.16 3.36 22.02
N ALA A 130 8.80 4.39 21.48
CA ALA A 130 8.33 5.76 21.58
C ALA A 130 6.98 5.94 20.84
N ALA A 131 6.82 5.29 19.68
CA ALA A 131 5.56 5.27 18.94
C ALA A 131 4.43 4.63 19.78
N MET A 132 4.66 3.45 20.34
CA MET A 132 3.69 2.76 21.20
C MET A 132 3.30 3.61 22.42
N ALA A 133 4.26 4.20 23.13
CA ALA A 133 3.98 5.05 24.28
C ALA A 133 3.08 6.24 23.89
N SER A 134 3.44 6.95 22.82
CA SER A 134 2.65 8.08 22.31
C SER A 134 1.24 7.67 21.85
N LEU A 135 1.09 6.50 21.22
CA LEU A 135 -0.20 5.97 20.78
C LEU A 135 -1.09 5.55 21.96
N LYS A 136 -0.52 4.94 23.01
CA LYS A 136 -1.23 4.59 24.25
C LYS A 136 -1.74 5.87 24.95
N GLU A 137 -0.95 6.93 25.04
CA GLU A 137 -1.37 8.24 25.57
C GLU A 137 -2.54 8.85 24.79
N LYS A 138 -2.53 8.70 23.47
CA LYS A 138 -3.60 9.14 22.56
C LYS A 138 -4.80 8.20 22.52
N LYS A 139 -4.81 7.14 23.34
CA LYS A 139 -5.87 6.14 23.42
C LYS A 139 -6.13 5.38 22.11
N ILE A 140 -5.09 5.23 21.28
CA ILE A 140 -5.13 4.35 20.11
C ILE A 140 -4.87 2.92 20.57
N LYS A 141 -5.75 1.99 20.20
CA LYS A 141 -5.64 0.60 20.62
C LYS A 141 -4.57 -0.15 19.83
N ILE A 142 -3.58 -0.65 20.54
CA ILE A 142 -2.53 -1.55 20.03
C ILE A 142 -2.93 -3.00 20.36
N LEU A 143 -2.72 -3.94 19.44
CA LEU A 143 -3.14 -5.33 19.58
C LEU A 143 -2.21 -6.16 20.47
N SER A 144 -0.98 -5.72 20.68
CA SER A 144 0.00 -6.34 21.56
C SER A 144 0.52 -5.35 22.60
N GLU A 145 0.84 -5.85 23.79
CA GLU A 145 1.41 -5.01 24.86
C GLU A 145 2.86 -4.62 24.58
N GLU A 146 3.61 -5.53 23.95
CA GLU A 146 5.01 -5.39 23.56
C GLU A 146 5.19 -5.62 22.05
N PRO A 147 6.23 -5.05 21.42
CA PRO A 147 6.63 -5.39 20.07
C PRO A 147 6.97 -6.88 19.96
N LYS A 148 6.58 -7.50 18.85
CA LYS A 148 7.01 -8.85 18.48
C LYS A 148 7.99 -8.75 17.31
N ILE A 149 8.84 -9.74 17.12
CA ILE A 149 9.66 -9.79 15.91
C ILE A 149 8.73 -10.18 14.75
N GLY A 150 8.72 -9.39 13.67
CA GLY A 150 7.94 -9.64 12.46
C GLY A 150 8.70 -10.45 11.41
N ALA A 151 8.10 -10.60 10.22
CA ALA A 151 8.64 -11.39 9.11
C ALA A 151 10.04 -10.94 8.65
N HIS A 152 10.37 -9.65 8.81
CA HIS A 152 11.67 -9.08 8.45
C HIS A 152 12.72 -9.14 9.57
N GLY A 153 12.45 -9.84 10.69
CA GLY A 153 13.37 -9.92 11.83
C GLY A 153 13.43 -8.63 12.66
N LYS A 154 12.47 -7.72 12.46
CA LYS A 154 12.39 -6.42 13.13
C LYS A 154 11.22 -6.35 14.11
N PRO A 155 11.28 -5.51 15.15
CA PRO A 155 10.14 -5.26 16.02
C PRO A 155 8.94 -4.69 15.26
N VAL A 156 7.76 -5.26 15.49
CA VAL A 156 6.48 -4.84 14.92
C VAL A 156 5.36 -4.80 15.97
N VAL A 157 4.37 -3.93 15.74
CA VAL A 157 3.09 -3.90 16.47
C VAL A 157 1.94 -3.63 15.51
N PHE A 158 0.74 -4.11 15.86
CA PHE A 158 -0.46 -3.86 15.08
C PHE A 158 -1.41 -2.90 15.81
N LEU A 159 -1.98 -1.97 15.06
CA LEU A 159 -3.03 -1.06 15.52
C LEU A 159 -4.41 -1.63 15.18
N HIS A 160 -5.37 -1.45 16.09
CA HIS A 160 -6.70 -1.99 15.90
C HIS A 160 -7.46 -1.21 14.80
N PRO A 161 -8.09 -1.88 13.81
CA PRO A 161 -8.73 -1.19 12.67
C PRO A 161 -9.79 -0.14 13.04
N LYS A 162 -10.47 -0.33 14.17
CA LYS A 162 -11.45 0.65 14.71
C LYS A 162 -10.87 2.05 14.92
N ASP A 163 -9.58 2.15 15.19
CA ASP A 163 -8.89 3.43 15.44
C ASP A 163 -8.06 3.86 14.21
N CYS A 164 -8.20 3.15 13.08
CA CYS A 164 -7.44 3.34 11.85
C CYS A 164 -8.35 3.26 10.62
N ASP A 165 -9.57 3.81 10.72
CA ASP A 165 -10.55 3.91 9.62
C ASP A 165 -10.86 2.58 8.91
N GLY A 166 -10.85 1.48 9.67
CA GLY A 166 -11.13 0.13 9.17
C GLY A 166 -9.92 -0.61 8.61
N VAL A 167 -8.72 -0.01 8.62
CA VAL A 167 -7.49 -0.62 8.13
C VAL A 167 -6.68 -1.22 9.28
N LEU A 168 -6.25 -2.46 9.13
CA LEU A 168 -5.24 -3.05 10.03
C LEU A 168 -3.88 -2.45 9.66
N VAL A 169 -3.27 -1.70 10.58
CA VAL A 169 -1.98 -1.03 10.38
C VAL A 169 -0.93 -1.73 11.23
N GLU A 170 0.13 -2.20 10.59
CA GLU A 170 1.36 -2.62 11.23
C GLU A 170 2.34 -1.45 11.28
N LEU A 171 3.01 -1.27 12.42
CA LEU A 171 4.17 -0.42 12.55
C LEU A 171 5.41 -1.29 12.73
N GLU A 172 6.43 -1.08 11.90
CA GLU A 172 7.71 -1.80 11.94
C GLU A 172 8.86 -0.82 12.21
N GLU A 173 9.84 -1.21 13.01
CA GLU A 173 11.07 -0.42 13.22
C GLU A 173 11.88 -0.29 11.90
N ALA A 174 12.21 0.95 11.53
CA ALA A 174 12.95 1.29 10.30
C ALA A 174 14.39 0.74 10.24
#